data_AF-A0A9X2M1G8-F1
#
_entry.id   AF-A0A9X2M1G8-F1
#
_cell.length_a   1.000
_cell.length_b   1.000
_cell.length_c   1.000
_cell.angle_alpha   90.00
_cell.angle_beta   90.00
_cell.angle_gamma   90.00
#
_symmetry.space_group_name_H-M   'P 1'
#
loop_
_entity.id
_entity.type
_entity.pdbx_description
1 polymer ?
#
loop_
_entity_poly.entity_id
_entity_poly.type
_entity_poly.pdbx_seq_one_letter_code
_entity_poly.pdbx_strand_id
1 'polypeptide(L)'
;MRTSARRTSRVLVLVLGAVTALAAVSGSASADGMDAPYARAAAKVAQDATLLASKNVASVTRGTGTTFAGVYCVKVSDLNVSDDLADAAIVATLSNYRGEITAIGAPHAYCGNAADTITIVTSDSGGNPADRPFTVAVL
;
A
#
# COMPACT_ATOMS: atom_id res chain seq x y z
N MET A 1 60.08 -60.42 -7.02
CA MET A 1 59.46 -59.25 -6.37
C MET A 1 57.96 -59.29 -6.62
N ARG A 2 57.15 -59.41 -5.56
CA ARG A 2 55.67 -59.40 -5.59
C ARG A 2 55.19 -58.16 -4.85
N THR A 3 54.38 -57.32 -5.48
CA THR A 3 53.50 -56.28 -4.90
C THR A 3 52.73 -55.63 -6.05
N SER A 4 51.48 -55.16 -5.99
CA SER A 4 50.26 -55.41 -5.22
C SER A 4 49.22 -54.49 -5.91
N ALA A 5 47.99 -54.94 -6.12
CA ALA A 5 46.95 -54.19 -6.82
C ALA A 5 46.37 -53.05 -5.96
N ARG A 6 45.96 -51.93 -6.58
CA ARG A 6 44.97 -51.01 -6.02
C ARG A 6 44.03 -50.46 -7.11
N ARG A 7 42.75 -50.84 -6.99
CA ARG A 7 41.58 -50.21 -7.60
C ARG A 7 41.28 -48.89 -6.89
N THR A 8 40.80 -47.88 -7.61
CA THR A 8 39.88 -46.83 -7.10
C THR A 8 39.39 -46.00 -8.30
N SER A 9 38.18 -46.27 -8.79
CA SER A 9 36.92 -45.55 -8.53
C SER A 9 36.76 -44.22 -9.29
N ARG A 10 35.90 -44.27 -10.32
CA ARG A 10 35.28 -43.12 -10.99
C ARG A 10 34.27 -42.46 -10.04
N VAL A 11 34.27 -41.13 -9.94
CA VAL A 11 33.11 -40.37 -9.49
C VAL A 11 32.97 -39.13 -10.38
N LEU A 12 31.90 -39.13 -11.16
CA LEU A 12 31.42 -38.00 -11.96
C LEU A 12 30.45 -37.23 -11.06
N VAL A 13 30.74 -35.97 -10.73
CA VAL A 13 29.84 -35.12 -9.93
C VAL A 13 29.01 -34.26 -10.89
N LEU A 14 27.71 -34.57 -11.01
CA LEU A 14 26.71 -33.67 -11.58
C LEU A 14 26.34 -32.61 -10.54
N VAL A 15 26.49 -31.33 -10.89
CA VAL A 15 25.94 -30.21 -10.10
C VAL A 15 24.58 -29.86 -10.70
N LEU A 16 23.49 -30.25 -10.02
CA LEU A 16 22.15 -29.74 -10.27
C LEU A 16 22.02 -28.39 -9.53
N GLY A 17 21.96 -27.28 -10.28
CA GLY A 17 21.58 -25.98 -9.74
C GLY A 17 20.07 -25.92 -9.54
N ALA A 18 19.61 -25.88 -8.28
CA ALA A 18 18.21 -25.74 -7.93
C ALA A 18 17.72 -24.31 -8.21
N VAL A 19 16.75 -24.18 -9.12
CA VAL A 19 15.99 -22.93 -9.31
C VAL A 19 14.92 -22.87 -8.23
N THR A 20 15.20 -22.15 -7.13
CA THR A 20 14.17 -21.85 -6.13
C THR A 20 13.27 -20.74 -6.65
N ALA A 21 12.13 -21.10 -7.24
CA ALA A 21 11.04 -20.17 -7.48
C ALA A 21 10.45 -19.76 -6.12
N LEU A 22 10.75 -18.56 -5.65
CA LEU A 22 9.96 -17.93 -4.59
C LEU A 22 8.60 -17.55 -5.19
N ALA A 23 7.61 -18.42 -5.00
CA ALA A 23 6.22 -18.03 -5.13
C ALA A 23 5.91 -17.07 -3.97
N ALA A 24 6.00 -15.76 -4.22
CA ALA A 24 5.49 -14.76 -3.31
C ALA A 24 3.96 -14.95 -3.22
N VAL A 25 3.50 -15.58 -2.14
CA VAL A 25 2.10 -15.55 -1.73
C VAL A 25 1.82 -14.12 -1.26
N SER A 26 1.46 -13.24 -2.19
CA SER A 26 0.82 -11.97 -1.86
C SER A 26 -0.64 -12.27 -1.53
N GLY A 27 -0.88 -12.69 -0.29
CA GLY A 27 -2.24 -12.71 0.26
C GLY A 27 -2.70 -11.28 0.47
N SER A 28 -3.69 -10.83 -0.30
CA SER A 28 -4.38 -9.58 -0.05
C SER A 28 -5.14 -9.73 1.27
N ALA A 29 -4.56 -9.27 2.38
CA ALA A 29 -5.32 -9.15 3.61
C ALA A 29 -6.47 -8.16 3.34
N SER A 30 -7.70 -8.67 3.35
CA SER A 30 -8.89 -7.81 3.29
C SER A 30 -8.90 -6.98 4.57
N ALA A 31 -9.09 -5.67 4.43
CA ALA A 31 -9.27 -4.80 5.58
C ALA A 31 -10.55 -5.16 6.34
N ASP A 32 -10.57 -4.90 7.65
CA ASP A 32 -11.78 -5.07 8.45
C ASP A 32 -12.88 -4.09 8.01
N GLY A 33 -14.14 -4.43 8.28
CA GLY A 33 -15.26 -3.51 8.06
C GLY A 33 -15.17 -2.31 9.00
N MET A 34 -15.32 -1.10 8.46
CA MET A 34 -15.35 0.13 9.25
C MET A 34 -16.80 0.51 9.62
N ASP A 35 -17.04 0.74 10.91
CA ASP A 35 -18.27 1.36 11.39
C ASP A 35 -18.25 2.88 11.13
N ALA A 36 -18.83 3.28 10.01
CA ALA A 36 -18.97 4.67 9.59
C ALA A 36 -20.35 4.86 8.92
N PRO A 37 -21.44 4.95 9.70
CA PRO A 37 -22.81 4.87 9.17
C PRO A 37 -23.14 6.02 8.22
N TYR A 38 -22.58 7.20 8.47
CA TYR A 38 -22.85 8.41 7.69
C TYR A 38 -21.82 8.72 6.60
N ALA A 39 -20.72 7.97 6.52
CA ALA A 39 -19.72 8.17 5.47
C ALA A 39 -20.12 7.41 4.20
N ARG A 40 -20.00 8.04 3.04
CA ARG A 40 -20.13 7.38 1.72
C ARG A 40 -18.97 6.43 1.45
N ALA A 41 -17.76 6.82 1.84
CA ALA A 41 -16.57 5.96 1.87
C ALA A 41 -15.66 6.36 3.03
N ALA A 42 -14.93 5.40 3.62
CA ALA A 42 -14.00 5.70 4.70
C ALA A 42 -12.89 4.66 4.79
N ALA A 43 -11.73 5.07 5.27
CA ALA A 43 -10.57 4.21 5.45
C ALA A 43 -9.75 4.62 6.68
N LYS A 44 -9.27 3.62 7.40
CA LYS A 44 -8.26 3.75 8.45
C LYS A 44 -6.98 3.11 7.92
N VAL A 45 -5.93 3.90 7.85
CA VAL A 45 -4.71 3.55 7.11
C VAL A 45 -3.52 3.62 8.06
N ALA A 46 -2.70 2.57 8.04
CA ALA A 46 -1.45 2.50 8.77
C ALA A 46 -0.35 3.33 8.10
N GLN A 47 0.75 3.55 8.81
CA GLN A 47 1.87 4.36 8.31
C GLN A 47 2.52 3.79 7.04
N ASP A 48 2.49 2.48 6.86
CA ASP A 48 3.06 1.75 5.72
C ASP A 48 2.09 1.62 4.53
N ALA A 49 1.00 2.39 4.53
CA ALA A 49 -0.11 2.32 3.57
C ALA A 49 -0.98 1.06 3.68
N THR A 50 -0.84 0.26 4.74
CA THR A 50 -1.76 -0.87 4.99
C THR A 50 -3.15 -0.34 5.33
N LEU A 51 -4.17 -0.86 4.64
CA LEU A 51 -5.57 -0.57 4.93
C LEU A 51 -6.03 -1.43 6.11
N LEU A 52 -6.27 -0.80 7.25
CA LEU A 52 -6.62 -1.50 8.49
C LEU A 52 -8.13 -1.75 8.61
N ALA A 53 -8.94 -0.76 8.24
CA ALA A 53 -10.39 -0.88 8.19
C ALA A 53 -10.94 0.00 7.07
N SER A 54 -12.07 -0.40 6.48
CA SER A 54 -12.65 0.33 5.35
C SER A 54 -14.16 0.20 5.21
N LYS A 55 -14.75 1.19 4.53
CA LYS A 55 -16.09 1.19 3.96
C LYS A 55 -15.97 1.76 2.55
N ASN A 56 -16.40 1.01 1.53
CA ASN A 56 -16.40 1.46 0.13
C ASN A 56 -15.02 1.95 -0.38
N VAL A 57 -13.92 1.39 0.12
CA VAL A 57 -12.55 1.65 -0.33
C VAL A 57 -11.94 0.33 -0.79
N ALA A 58 -11.39 0.32 -2.01
CA ALA A 58 -10.82 -0.88 -2.64
C ALA A 58 -9.39 -1.17 -2.14
N SER A 59 -8.56 -0.14 -2.05
CA SER A 59 -7.14 -0.29 -1.70
C SER A 59 -6.51 1.05 -1.30
N VAL A 60 -5.35 0.95 -0.68
CA VAL A 60 -4.46 2.08 -0.44
C VAL A 60 -3.07 1.73 -0.93
N THR A 61 -2.44 2.65 -1.65
CA THR A 61 -1.05 2.51 -2.10
C THR A 61 -0.26 3.76 -1.77
N ARG A 62 1.07 3.66 -1.84
CA ARG A 62 1.94 4.84 -1.89
C ARG A 62 1.68 5.63 -3.18
N GLY A 63 1.98 6.93 -3.14
CA GLY A 63 2.05 7.77 -4.33
C GLY A 63 2.97 7.16 -5.39
N THR A 64 2.49 7.12 -6.64
CA THR A 64 3.22 6.57 -7.78
C THR A 64 3.86 7.67 -8.64
N GLY A 65 3.34 8.90 -8.56
CA GLY A 65 3.86 10.07 -9.26
C GLY A 65 4.90 10.87 -8.48
N THR A 66 5.43 10.34 -7.38
CA THR A 66 6.42 11.01 -6.53
C THR A 66 7.25 10.00 -5.74
N THR A 67 8.41 10.44 -5.25
CA THR A 67 9.28 9.71 -4.33
C THR A 67 9.23 10.26 -2.90
N PHE A 68 8.40 11.27 -2.63
CA PHE A 68 8.25 11.83 -1.29
C PHE A 68 7.52 10.86 -0.36
N ALA A 69 7.97 10.79 0.89
CA ALA A 69 7.24 10.15 1.96
C ALA A 69 5.93 10.91 2.24
N GLY A 70 4.96 10.25 2.87
CA GLY A 70 3.70 10.85 3.29
C GLY A 70 2.67 10.99 2.18
N VAL A 71 2.87 10.37 1.02
CA VAL A 71 1.91 10.42 -0.09
C VAL A 71 1.22 9.08 -0.26
N TYR A 72 -0.11 9.11 -0.23
CA TYR A 72 -0.97 7.94 -0.33
C TYR A 72 -2.07 8.15 -1.35
N CYS A 73 -2.47 7.06 -1.98
CA CYS A 73 -3.54 6.98 -2.95
C CYS A 73 -4.61 6.04 -2.39
N VAL A 74 -5.75 6.60 -2.00
CA VAL A 74 -6.88 5.83 -1.45
C VAL A 74 -7.92 5.64 -2.54
N LYS A 75 -8.02 4.43 -3.08
CA LYS A 75 -8.92 4.10 -4.19
C LYS A 75 -10.31 3.76 -3.65
N VAL A 76 -11.32 4.54 -4.02
CA VAL A 76 -12.71 4.32 -3.66
C VAL A 76 -13.29 3.19 -4.53
N SER A 77 -14.08 2.28 -3.94
CA SER A 77 -14.65 1.13 -4.66
C SER A 77 -16.07 1.36 -5.16
N ASP A 78 -16.81 2.27 -4.57
CA ASP A 78 -18.20 2.59 -4.94
C ASP A 78 -18.22 3.66 -6.04
N LEU A 79 -18.80 3.31 -7.19
CA LEU A 79 -18.85 4.18 -8.37
C LEU A 79 -19.62 5.47 -8.11
N ASN A 80 -20.71 5.42 -7.34
CA ASN A 80 -21.50 6.61 -7.03
C ASN A 80 -20.73 7.61 -6.16
N VAL A 81 -19.69 7.12 -5.45
CA VAL A 81 -18.84 7.96 -4.60
C VAL A 81 -17.63 8.45 -5.40
N SER A 82 -17.06 7.61 -6.27
CA SER A 82 -15.90 7.99 -7.08
C SER A 82 -16.22 9.03 -8.14
N ASP A 83 -17.43 9.00 -8.73
CA ASP A 83 -17.81 9.93 -9.80
C ASP A 83 -17.88 11.40 -9.32
N ASP A 84 -18.26 11.61 -8.05
CA ASP A 84 -18.41 12.94 -7.45
C ASP A 84 -17.26 13.30 -6.49
N LEU A 85 -16.15 12.55 -6.51
CA LEU A 85 -15.09 12.67 -5.50
C LEU A 85 -14.42 14.05 -5.50
N ALA A 86 -14.32 14.69 -6.66
CA ALA A 86 -13.73 16.02 -6.82
C ALA A 86 -14.52 17.12 -6.09
N ASP A 87 -15.84 16.97 -5.98
CA ASP A 87 -16.75 17.94 -5.35
C ASP A 87 -17.21 17.49 -3.95
N ALA A 88 -16.77 16.31 -3.50
CA ALA A 88 -17.16 15.74 -2.23
C ALA A 88 -16.51 16.45 -1.03
N ALA A 89 -17.23 16.50 0.09
CA ALA A 89 -16.64 16.88 1.37
C ALA A 89 -15.76 15.72 1.89
N ILE A 90 -14.45 15.91 1.87
CA ILE A 90 -13.47 14.93 2.34
C ILE A 90 -12.85 15.42 3.64
N VAL A 91 -12.95 14.60 4.68
CA VAL A 91 -12.33 14.86 5.98
C VAL A 91 -11.25 13.83 6.22
N ALA A 92 -10.06 14.29 6.57
CA ALA A 92 -8.94 13.43 6.94
C ALA A 92 -8.28 13.90 8.23
N THR A 93 -7.79 12.96 9.02
CA THR A 93 -7.13 13.23 10.30
C THR A 93 -5.95 12.29 10.54
N LEU A 94 -4.88 12.83 11.11
CA LEU A 94 -3.73 12.03 11.53
C LEU A 94 -4.08 11.22 12.78
N SER A 95 -3.71 9.93 12.80
CA SER A 95 -4.03 9.02 13.91
C SER A 95 -2.92 8.99 14.95
N ASN A 96 -3.06 9.74 16.05
CA ASN A 96 -2.07 9.86 17.13
C ASN A 96 -0.73 10.53 16.73
N TYR A 97 -0.75 11.40 15.72
CA TYR A 97 0.42 12.19 15.31
C TYR A 97 0.08 13.67 15.18
N ARG A 98 1.11 14.50 15.22
CA ARG A 98 1.05 15.93 14.91
C ARG A 98 1.69 16.18 13.54
N GLY A 99 1.13 17.12 12.80
CA GLY A 99 1.57 17.49 11.46
C GLY A 99 0.39 18.02 10.64
N GLU A 100 0.63 18.22 9.36
CA GLU A 100 -0.41 18.59 8.41
C GLU A 100 -0.90 17.36 7.66
N ILE A 101 -2.16 17.41 7.26
CA ILE A 101 -2.78 16.44 6.36
C ILE A 101 -3.58 17.20 5.32
N THR A 102 -3.39 16.86 4.06
CA THR A 102 -4.18 17.35 2.94
C THR A 102 -4.86 16.17 2.28
N ALA A 103 -6.16 16.30 2.03
CA ALA A 103 -6.93 15.35 1.24
C ALA A 103 -7.42 16.04 -0.04
N ILE A 104 -7.14 15.42 -1.18
CA ILE A 104 -7.46 15.96 -2.50
C ILE A 104 -8.35 14.93 -3.21
N GLY A 105 -9.61 15.28 -3.44
CA GLY A 105 -10.57 14.43 -4.14
C GLY A 105 -10.49 14.52 -5.67
N ALA A 106 -9.96 15.62 -6.19
CA ALA A 106 -9.72 15.78 -7.62
C ALA A 106 -8.53 14.92 -8.09
N PRO A 107 -8.52 14.49 -9.37
CA PRO A 107 -7.39 13.77 -9.95
C PRO A 107 -6.07 14.50 -9.72
N HIS A 108 -5.07 13.80 -9.20
CA HIS A 108 -3.79 14.40 -8.86
C HIS A 108 -2.60 13.57 -9.40
N ALA A 109 -1.55 14.26 -9.82
CA ALA A 109 -0.39 13.64 -10.47
C ALA A 109 0.31 12.59 -9.59
N TYR A 110 0.32 12.80 -8.27
CA TYR A 110 0.90 11.84 -7.31
C TYR A 110 0.23 10.45 -7.33
N CYS A 111 -1.02 10.39 -7.74
CA CYS A 111 -1.79 9.15 -7.88
C CYS A 111 -2.09 8.83 -9.36
N GLY A 112 -1.25 9.31 -10.28
CA GLY A 112 -1.39 9.03 -11.70
C GLY A 112 -2.62 9.67 -12.35
N ASN A 113 -3.18 10.72 -11.75
CA ASN A 113 -4.43 11.37 -12.17
C ASN A 113 -5.64 10.40 -12.21
N ALA A 114 -5.66 9.39 -11.34
CA ALA A 114 -6.81 8.51 -11.18
C ALA A 114 -7.99 9.29 -10.55
N ALA A 115 -9.16 9.25 -11.19
CA ALA A 115 -10.35 9.99 -10.75
C ALA A 115 -11.09 9.34 -9.57
N ASP A 116 -10.89 8.03 -9.37
CA ASP A 116 -11.49 7.24 -8.30
C ASP A 116 -10.65 7.22 -7.02
N THR A 117 -9.72 8.16 -6.88
CA THR A 117 -8.67 8.11 -5.86
C THR A 117 -8.55 9.42 -5.09
N ILE A 118 -8.62 9.33 -3.76
CA ILE A 118 -8.27 10.44 -2.88
C ILE A 118 -6.75 10.47 -2.72
N THR A 119 -6.12 11.59 -3.05
CA THR A 119 -4.70 11.81 -2.76
C THR A 119 -4.57 12.37 -1.35
N ILE A 120 -3.83 11.66 -0.50
CA ILE A 120 -3.51 12.10 0.86
C ILE A 120 -2.04 12.48 0.91
N VAL A 121 -1.76 13.66 1.45
CA VAL A 121 -0.40 14.14 1.72
C VAL A 121 -0.28 14.42 3.22
N THR A 122 0.71 13.84 3.88
CA THR A 122 0.98 14.01 5.30
C THR A 122 2.37 14.56 5.56
N SER A 123 2.50 15.37 6.62
CA SER A 123 3.78 15.89 7.08
C SER A 123 4.05 15.57 8.56
N ASP A 124 5.28 15.80 9.00
CA ASP A 124 5.62 15.86 10.42
C ASP A 124 5.21 17.21 11.04
N SER A 125 5.47 17.37 12.34
CA SER A 125 5.16 18.62 13.05
C SER A 125 5.97 19.83 12.59
N GLY A 126 7.03 19.63 11.79
CA GLY A 126 7.83 20.69 11.17
C GLY A 126 7.43 20.99 9.73
N GLY A 127 6.40 20.32 9.20
CA GLY A 127 5.94 20.48 7.81
C GLY A 127 6.73 19.68 6.78
N ASN A 128 7.66 18.81 7.20
CA ASN A 128 8.40 17.97 6.25
C ASN A 128 7.55 16.77 5.82
N PRO A 129 7.63 16.33 4.54
CA PRO A 129 6.94 15.13 4.08
C PRO A 129 7.28 13.91 4.94
N ALA A 130 6.27 13.24 5.48
CA ALA A 130 6.49 12.12 6.39
C ALA A 130 5.33 11.14 6.31
N ASP A 131 5.65 9.84 6.31
CA ASP A 131 4.65 8.78 6.44
C ASP A 131 3.96 8.88 7.80
N ARG A 132 2.65 9.11 7.81
CA ARG A 132 1.82 9.09 9.01
C ARG A 132 0.58 8.20 8.81
N PRO A 133 0.12 7.48 9.85
CA PRO A 133 -1.18 6.83 9.79
C PRO A 133 -2.30 7.87 9.89
N PHE A 134 -3.42 7.59 9.25
CA PHE A 134 -4.54 8.52 9.16
C PHE A 134 -5.88 7.79 9.04
N THR A 135 -6.95 8.55 9.26
CA THR A 135 -8.31 8.17 8.90
C THR A 135 -8.81 9.18 7.88
N VAL A 136 -9.50 8.71 6.85
CA VAL A 136 -10.16 9.55 5.84
C VAL A 136 -11.62 9.11 5.69
N ALA A 137 -12.52 10.08 5.48
CA ALA A 137 -13.92 9.84 5.18
C ALA A 137 -14.41 10.81 4.10
N VAL A 138 -15.23 10.27 3.20
CA VAL A 138 -16.04 11.02 2.25
C VAL A 138 -17.45 11.10 2.84
N LEU A 139 -17.96 12.31 3.04
CA LEU A 139 -19.30 12.56 3.57
C LEU A 139 -20.34 12.54 2.47
#